data_AF-A0AAE1H564-F1
#
_entry.id   AF-A0AAE1H564-F1
#
_cell.length_a   1.000
_cell.length_b   1.000
_cell.length_c   1.000
_cell.angle_alpha   90.00
_cell.angle_beta   90.00
_cell.angle_gamma   90.00
#
_symmetry.space_group_name_H-M   'P 1'
#
loop_
_entity.id
_entity.type
_entity.pdbx_description
1 polymer ?
#
loop_
_entity_poly.entity_id
_entity_poly.type
_entity_poly.pdbx_seq_one_letter_code
_entity_poly.pdbx_strand_id
1 'polypeptide(L)' 'MNFILLERLRSATLQADEESERVAEHFLSGGMNVDQFLVDYVNKRMMSHIRKIKEEKLSQQLRDLLKAGY' A
#
# COMPACT_ATOMS: atom_id res chain seq x y z
N MET A 1 0.57 -1.43 -21.73
CA MET A 1 -0.58 -1.24 -20.82
C MET A 1 -0.35 -1.85 -19.42
N ASN A 2 0.15 -3.09 -19.31
CA ASN A 2 0.36 -3.77 -18.02
C ASN A 2 1.41 -3.14 -17.07
N PHE A 3 2.50 -2.57 -17.60
CA PHE A 3 3.51 -1.88 -16.77
C PHE A 3 2.96 -0.63 -16.06
N ILE A 4 2.01 0.08 -16.70
CA ILE A 4 1.36 1.27 -16.13
C ILE A 4 0.49 0.90 -14.92
N LEU A 5 -0.17 -0.25 -14.94
CA LEU A 5 -0.94 -0.73 -13.79
C LEU A 5 -0.03 -1.06 -12.61
N LEU A 6 1.11 -1.70 -12.86
CA LEU A 6 2.08 -2.02 -11.81
C LEU A 6 2.68 -0.76 -11.20
N GLU A 7 3.03 0.25 -12.01
CA GLU A 7 3.52 1.54 -11.52
C GLU A 7 2.47 2.27 -10.68
N ARG A 8 1.21 2.35 -11.15
CA ARG A 8 0.12 2.96 -10.37
C ARG A 8 -0.10 2.24 -9.05
N LEU A 9 -0.01 0.91 -9.05
CA LEU A 9 -0.16 0.11 -7.83
C LEU A 9 0.99 0.38 -6.85
N ARG A 10 2.24 0.46 -7.34
CA ARG A 10 3.40 0.85 -6.52
C ARG A 10 3.26 2.23 -5.91
N SER A 11 2.86 3.23 -6.69
CA SER A 11 2.62 4.59 -6.18
C SER A 11 1.52 4.59 -5.11
N ALA A 12 0.43 3.86 -5.32
CA ALA A 12 -0.65 3.76 -4.35
C ALA A 12 -0.27 2.95 -3.08
N THR A 13 0.67 2.02 -3.18
CA THR A 13 1.26 1.33 -2.02
C THR A 13 2.11 2.29 -1.20
N LEU A 14 3.03 3.02 -1.86
CA LEU A 14 3.91 3.99 -1.19
C LEU A 14 3.09 5.08 -0.48
N GLN A 15 2.08 5.64 -1.16
CA GLN A 15 1.21 6.65 -0.56
C GLN A 15 0.46 6.12 0.66
N ALA A 16 -0.02 4.87 0.66
CA ALA A 16 -0.68 4.29 1.83
C ALA A 16 0.29 4.05 2.99
N ASP A 17 1.53 3.66 2.71
CA ASP A 17 2.57 3.56 3.74
C ASP A 17 2.85 4.92 4.38
N GLU A 18 3.09 5.95 3.57
CA GLU A 18 3.30 7.33 4.05
C GLU A 18 2.11 7.87 4.85
N GLU A 19 0.88 7.63 4.39
CA GLU A 19 -0.32 8.03 5.12
C GLU A 19 -0.44 7.31 6.47
N SER A 20 -0.10 6.03 6.54
CA SER A 20 -0.10 5.31 7.82
C SER A 20 0.97 5.83 8.78
N GLU A 21 2.12 6.24 8.26
CA GLU A 21 3.20 6.84 9.07
C GLU A 21 2.77 8.20 9.63
N ARG A 22 2.17 9.06 8.79
CA ARG A 22 1.62 10.35 9.23
C ARG A 22 0.58 10.20 10.35
N VAL A 23 -0.28 9.17 10.27
CA VAL A 23 -1.26 8.88 11.32
C VAL A 23 -0.56 8.46 12.63
N ALA A 24 0.48 7.64 12.54
CA ALA A 24 1.28 7.24 13.71
C ALA A 24 2.00 8.44 14.35
N GLU A 25 2.65 9.28 13.53
CA GLU A 25 3.32 10.49 14.01
C GLU A 25 2.34 11.45 14.72
N HIS A 26 1.15 11.66 14.15
CA HIS A 26 0.12 12.52 14.74
C HIS A 26 -0.41 11.99 16.07
N PHE A 27 -0.54 10.67 16.22
CA PHE A 27 -0.89 10.05 17.50
C PHE A 27 0.25 10.22 18.52
N LEU A 28 1.50 9.94 18.13
CA LEU A 28 2.67 10.03 19.01
C LEU A 28 2.95 11.48 19.46
N SER A 29 2.57 12.48 18.65
CA SER A 29 2.65 13.89 19.02
C SER A 29 1.51 14.35 19.93
N GLY A 30 0.57 13.47 20.28
CA GLY A 30 -0.61 13.79 21.11
C GLY A 30 -1.71 14.55 20.37
N GLY A 31 -1.66 14.63 19.03
CA GLY A 31 -2.65 15.32 18.21
C GLY A 31 -3.94 14.53 17.96
N MET A 32 -3.98 13.26 18.36
CA MET A 32 -5.10 12.36 18.15
C MET A 32 -5.28 11.43 19.37
N ASN A 33 -6.53 11.10 19.70
CA ASN A 33 -6.83 10.14 20.76
C ASN A 33 -6.72 8.69 20.26
N VAL A 34 -6.72 7.73 21.19
CA VAL A 34 -6.50 6.31 20.88
C VAL A 34 -7.60 5.72 19.98
N ASP A 35 -8.86 6.09 20.17
CA ASP A 35 -9.96 5.54 19.37
C ASP A 35 -9.86 6.00 17.92
N GLN A 36 -9.57 7.29 17.71
CA GLN A 36 -9.34 7.86 16.39
C GLN A 36 -8.11 7.24 15.73
N PHE A 37 -7.02 7.05 16.48
CA PHE A 37 -5.82 6.38 16.00
C PHE A 37 -6.10 4.96 15.51
N LEU A 38 -6.82 4.16 16.31
CA LEU A 38 -7.11 2.78 15.96
C LEU A 38 -7.93 2.69 14.66
N VAL A 39 -8.94 3.52 14.50
CA VAL A 39 -9.75 3.55 13.27
C VAL A 39 -8.90 3.94 12.07
N ASP A 40 -8.15 5.03 12.15
CA ASP A 40 -7.40 5.56 11.01
C ASP A 40 -6.21 4.67 10.63
N TYR A 41 -5.42 4.28 11.63
CA TYR A 41 -4.19 3.52 11.41
C TYR A 41 -4.49 2.11 10.90
N VAL A 42 -5.44 1.39 11.49
CA VAL A 42 -5.78 0.01 11.07
C VAL A 42 -6.29 0.01 9.64
N ASN A 43 -7.16 0.95 9.27
CA ASN A 43 -7.68 1.06 7.90
C ASN A 43 -6.56 1.32 6.89
N LYS A 44 -5.66 2.28 7.17
CA LYS A 44 -4.54 2.60 6.28
C LYS A 44 -3.53 1.46 6.17
N ARG A 45 -3.18 0.84 7.30
CA ARG A 45 -2.24 -0.27 7.35
C ARG A 45 -2.78 -1.50 6.62
N MET A 46 -4.05 -1.83 6.79
CA MET A 46 -4.72 -2.90 6.04
C MET A 46 -4.64 -2.65 4.52
N MET A 47 -4.93 -1.42 4.07
CA MET A 47 -4.85 -1.10 2.64
C MET A 47 -3.44 -1.20 2.08
N SER A 48 -2.42 -0.75 2.83
CA SER A 48 -1.01 -0.96 2.45
C SER A 48 -0.70 -2.45 2.25
N HIS A 49 -1.03 -3.30 3.23
CA HIS A 49 -0.76 -4.74 3.12
C HIS A 49 -1.46 -5.40 1.93
N ILE A 50 -2.75 -5.08 1.70
CA ILE A 50 -3.49 -5.61 0.55
C ILE A 50 -2.84 -5.18 -0.77
N ARG A 51 -2.38 -3.92 -0.87
CA ARG A 51 -1.72 -3.43 -2.09
C ARG A 51 -0.36 -4.07 -2.32
N LYS A 52 0.45 -4.29 -1.28
CA LYS A 52 1.73 -5.04 -1.36
C LYS A 52 1.51 -6.45 -1.92
N ILE A 53 0.55 -7.19 -1.38
CA ILE A 53 0.22 -8.54 -1.87
C ILE A 53 -0.23 -8.49 -3.35
N LYS A 54 -1.07 -7.52 -3.72
CA LYS A 54 -1.52 -7.36 -5.11
C LYS A 54 -0.36 -7.00 -6.04
N GLU A 55 0.56 -6.16 -5.58
CA GLU A 55 1.76 -5.78 -6.34
C GLU A 55 2.65 -6.99 -6.59
N GLU A 56 2.96 -7.76 -5.55
CA GLU A 56 3.77 -8.98 -5.65
C GLU A 56 3.18 -9.98 -6.64
N LYS A 57 1.86 -10.22 -6.54
CA LYS A 57 1.14 -11.13 -7.45
C LYS A 57 1.15 -10.64 -8.89
N LEU A 58 0.83 -9.37 -9.12
CA LEU A 58 0.83 -8.79 -10.47
C LEU A 58 2.24 -8.82 -11.08
N SER A 59 3.24 -8.44 -10.28
CA SER A 59 4.65 -8.47 -10.66
C SER A 59 5.10 -9.88 -11.05
N GLN A 60 4.66 -10.90 -10.31
CA GLN A 60 4.93 -12.31 -10.65
C GLN A 60 4.22 -12.73 -11.95
N GLN A 61 2.93 -12.44 -12.10
CA GLN A 61 2.18 -12.77 -13.31
C GLN A 61 2.79 -12.15 -14.57
N LEU A 62 3.24 -10.89 -14.48
CA LEU A 62 3.91 -10.22 -15.60
C LEU A 62 5.26 -10.86 -15.94
N ARG A 63 6.06 -11.25 -14.93
CA ARG A 63 7.30 -12.00 -15.17
C ARG A 63 7.03 -13.32 -15.88
N ASP A 64 5.98 -14.03 -15.50
CA ASP A 64 5.66 -15.33 -16.08
C ASP A 64 5.14 -15.20 -17.52
N LEU A 65 4.34 -14.18 -17.81
CA LEU A 65 3.93 -13.86 -19.19
C LEU A 65 5.12 -13.55 -20.09
N LEU A 66 6.05 -12.71 -19.62
CA LEU A 66 7.27 -12.37 -20.36
C LEU A 66 8.13 -13.61 -20.64
N LYS A 67 8.27 -14.52 -19.67
CA LYS A 67 8.98 -15.79 -19.86
C LYS A 67 8.28 -16.71 -20.86
N ALA A 68 6.96 -16.67 -20.91
CA ALA A 68 6.16 -17.44 -21.85
C ALA A 68 6.11 -16.81 -23.26
N GLY A 69 6.77 -15.68 -23.48
CA GLY A 69 6.88 -15.03 -24.79
C GLY A 69 5.67 -14.15 -25.16
N TYR A 70 4.88 -13.74 -24.17
CA TYR A 70 3.76 -12.81 -24.33
C TYR A 70 4.12 -11.37 -23.95
#